data_AF-A0A3C0NKT8-F1
#
_entry.id   AF-A0A3C0NKT8-F1
#
_cell.length_a   1.000
_cell.length_b   1.000
_cell.length_c   1.000
_cell.angle_alpha   90.00
_cell.angle_beta   90.00
_cell.angle_gamma   90.00
#
_symmetry.space_group_name_H-M   'P 1'
#
loop_
_entity.id
_entity.type
_entity.pdbx_description
1 polymer ?
#
loop_
_entity_poly.entity_id
_entity_poly.type
_entity_poly.pdbx_seq_one_letter_code
_entity_poly.pdbx_strand_id
1 'polypeptide(L)'
;MNNIKRIQDALARQGLDAILLTDEKNQRYATGFAFTDGAVVVGREKAWLLTDSRYIEAAEKIAGGCCEVQMFDREHSLSGLINAALKESGAEKLAAEDEKLSHARWAAYEKLLGRTLLPAGGLMMSLRASKSASEIESMIRAQRISEKALEEVLHIIKPGMTEKEVMAELVYYMLKFGSEGNSFDPIVVTGKNTSMPHGVPGDTVIRDGDFITMDFGSLSDGYCSDMTRTVAVGHATEEMKTVYYTVLEAQLAGIAAARSGIPGKLIDQAARDVIEKAGYGAYFGHGFGHSLGLD
;
A
#
# COMPACT_ATOMS: atom_id res chain seq x y z
N MET A 1 12.41 -2.89 11.14
CA MET A 1 11.28 -2.28 11.88
C MET A 1 10.24 -3.37 12.09
N ASN A 2 9.67 -3.52 13.29
CA ASN A 2 8.63 -4.51 13.57
C ASN A 2 7.52 -3.87 14.44
N ASN A 3 6.32 -4.45 14.46
CA ASN A 3 5.17 -3.95 15.21
C ASN A 3 4.56 -4.99 16.18
N ILE A 4 5.30 -6.06 16.54
CA ILE A 4 4.83 -7.11 17.45
C ILE A 4 4.28 -6.52 18.75
N LYS A 5 5.00 -5.57 19.37
CA LYS A 5 4.55 -4.96 20.63
C LYS A 5 3.24 -4.18 20.48
N ARG A 6 3.04 -3.48 19.36
CA ARG A 6 1.78 -2.77 19.07
C ARG A 6 0.62 -3.75 18.89
N ILE A 7 0.87 -4.88 18.24
CA ILE A 7 -0.12 -5.95 18.08
C ILE A 7 -0.46 -6.55 19.45
N GLN A 8 0.54 -6.89 20.27
CA GLN A 8 0.36 -7.41 21.63
C GLN A 8 -0.49 -6.50 22.51
N ASP A 9 -0.20 -5.21 22.52
CA ASP A 9 -0.96 -4.24 23.29
C ASP A 9 -2.41 -4.11 22.80
N ALA A 10 -2.64 -4.25 21.48
CA ALA A 10 -3.98 -4.26 20.91
C ALA A 10 -4.77 -5.54 21.25
N LEU A 11 -4.12 -6.71 21.23
CA LEU A 11 -4.72 -7.98 21.67
C LEU A 11 -5.20 -7.89 23.11
N ALA A 12 -4.36 -7.36 24.01
CA ALA A 12 -4.71 -7.17 25.41
C ALA A 12 -5.94 -6.27 25.60
N ARG A 13 -6.02 -5.16 24.86
CA ARG A 13 -7.17 -4.23 24.92
C ARG A 13 -8.47 -4.83 24.41
N GLN A 14 -8.41 -5.73 23.42
CA GLN A 14 -9.58 -6.41 22.86
C GLN A 14 -9.92 -7.73 23.56
N GLY A 15 -9.15 -8.12 24.59
CA GLY A 15 -9.36 -9.39 25.30
C GLY A 15 -9.11 -10.63 24.42
N LEU A 16 -8.23 -10.50 23.42
CA LEU A 16 -7.72 -11.59 22.57
C LEU A 16 -6.39 -12.11 23.14
N ASP A 17 -6.07 -13.38 22.90
CA ASP A 17 -4.86 -14.00 23.46
C ASP A 17 -3.75 -14.14 22.41
N ALA A 18 -4.13 -14.41 21.17
CA ALA A 18 -3.21 -14.47 20.04
C ALA A 18 -3.91 -14.08 18.73
N ILE A 19 -3.12 -13.73 17.72
CA ILE A 19 -3.57 -13.55 16.33
C ILE A 19 -2.70 -14.38 15.38
N LEU A 20 -3.36 -15.06 14.44
CA LEU A 20 -2.74 -15.73 13.31
C LEU A 20 -2.76 -14.80 12.10
N LEU A 21 -1.57 -14.43 11.62
CA LEU A 21 -1.36 -13.60 10.44
C LEU A 21 -0.84 -14.47 9.28
N THR A 22 -1.51 -14.35 8.14
CA THR A 22 -1.24 -15.10 6.90
C THR A 22 -1.23 -14.21 5.66
N ASP A 23 -1.73 -12.97 5.76
CA ASP A 23 -1.56 -11.93 4.76
C ASP A 23 -0.11 -11.43 4.75
N GLU A 24 0.53 -11.38 3.58
CA GLU A 24 1.95 -11.03 3.43
C GLU A 24 2.28 -9.64 4.02
N LYS A 25 1.37 -8.68 3.85
CA LYS A 25 1.56 -7.30 4.31
C LYS A 25 1.44 -7.22 5.83
N ASN A 26 0.53 -7.96 6.44
CA ASN A 26 0.40 -8.00 7.90
C ASN A 26 1.51 -8.82 8.56
N GLN A 27 2.01 -9.87 7.89
CA GLN A 27 3.22 -10.59 8.30
C GLN A 27 4.44 -9.64 8.30
N ARG A 28 4.64 -8.89 7.20
CA ARG A 28 5.69 -7.85 7.10
C ARG A 28 5.49 -6.75 8.13
N TYR A 29 4.27 -6.28 8.34
CA TYR A 29 3.96 -5.27 9.35
C TYR A 29 4.35 -5.75 10.76
N ALA A 30 4.04 -7.00 11.09
CA ALA A 30 4.35 -7.59 12.37
C ALA A 30 5.85 -7.74 12.58
N THR A 31 6.56 -8.40 11.67
CA THR A 31 7.94 -8.89 11.90
C THR A 31 9.01 -8.02 11.22
N GLY A 32 8.63 -7.21 10.24
CA GLY A 32 9.56 -6.51 9.35
C GLY A 32 10.10 -7.35 8.20
N PHE A 33 9.75 -8.63 8.13
CA PHE A 33 10.22 -9.55 7.10
C PHE A 33 9.13 -9.84 6.07
N ALA A 34 9.48 -9.70 4.79
CA ALA A 34 8.59 -10.01 3.67
C ALA A 34 8.84 -11.45 3.19
N PHE A 35 7.78 -12.26 3.18
CA PHE A 35 7.82 -13.65 2.70
C PHE A 35 6.41 -14.08 2.29
N THR A 36 6.33 -15.13 1.46
CA THR A 36 5.08 -15.51 0.77
C THR A 36 4.53 -16.88 1.17
N ASP A 37 5.25 -17.63 2.01
CA ASP A 37 4.79 -18.96 2.44
C ASP A 37 5.06 -19.18 3.92
N GLY A 38 3.97 -19.37 4.68
CA GLY A 38 4.01 -19.51 6.13
C GLY A 38 2.96 -18.70 6.86
N ALA A 39 3.24 -18.41 8.13
CA ALA A 39 2.38 -17.62 8.99
C ALA A 39 3.18 -16.95 10.13
N VAL A 40 2.61 -15.90 10.72
CA VAL A 40 3.08 -15.32 11.97
C VAL A 40 2.01 -15.52 13.04
N VAL A 41 2.40 -16.04 14.20
CA VAL A 41 1.55 -16.07 15.39
C VAL A 41 2.05 -15.02 16.36
N VAL A 42 1.21 -14.07 16.74
CA VAL A 42 1.53 -13.09 17.80
C VAL A 42 0.66 -13.39 19.00
N GLY A 43 1.25 -13.92 20.07
CA GLY A 43 0.62 -14.03 21.40
C GLY A 43 0.92 -12.79 22.24
N ARG A 44 0.30 -12.66 23.42
CA ARG A 44 0.44 -11.49 24.31
C ARG A 44 1.87 -11.16 24.74
N GLU A 45 2.72 -12.17 24.87
CA GLU A 45 4.09 -12.00 25.38
C GLU A 45 5.17 -12.41 24.37
N LYS A 46 4.87 -13.38 23.50
CA LYS A 46 5.80 -13.94 22.52
C LYS A 46 5.18 -14.01 21.14
N ALA A 47 6.01 -14.05 20.11
CA ALA A 47 5.61 -14.19 18.72
C ALA A 47 6.48 -15.24 18.02
N TRP A 48 5.92 -15.85 16.98
CA TRP A 48 6.54 -16.90 16.17
C TRP A 48 6.36 -16.59 14.69
N LEU A 49 7.44 -16.69 13.92
CA LEU A 49 7.44 -16.66 12.46
C LEU A 49 7.70 -18.08 11.96
N LEU A 50 6.72 -18.63 11.25
CA LEU A 50 6.71 -20.00 10.78
C LEU A 50 6.84 -19.98 9.26
N THR A 51 7.94 -20.50 8.73
CA THR A 51 8.24 -20.47 7.29
C THR A 51 8.94 -21.76 6.86
N ASP A 52 9.18 -21.98 5.56
CA ASP A 52 9.99 -23.10 5.07
C ASP A 52 11.45 -22.72 4.81
N SER A 53 12.23 -23.72 4.36
CA SER A 53 13.66 -23.63 4.09
C SER A 53 14.07 -22.56 3.07
N ARG A 54 13.16 -22.07 2.21
CA ARG A 54 13.47 -21.00 1.24
C ARG A 54 13.73 -19.67 1.91
N TYR A 55 13.15 -19.44 3.08
CA TYR A 55 13.20 -18.16 3.78
C TYR A 55 13.89 -18.23 5.14
N ILE A 56 14.22 -19.42 5.66
CA ILE A 56 14.63 -19.61 7.05
C ILE A 56 15.83 -18.74 7.46
N GLU A 57 16.90 -18.72 6.66
CA GLU A 57 18.10 -17.91 6.95
C GLU A 57 17.81 -16.41 6.94
N ALA A 58 16.97 -15.95 6.01
CA ALA A 58 16.58 -14.54 5.90
C ALA A 58 15.65 -14.13 7.05
N ALA A 59 14.72 -15.01 7.44
CA ALA A 59 13.81 -14.83 8.56
C ALA A 59 14.58 -14.73 9.88
N GLU A 60 15.54 -15.62 10.13
CA GLU A 60 16.40 -15.56 11.32
C GLU A 60 17.19 -14.26 11.38
N LYS A 61 17.78 -13.84 10.25
CA LYS A 61 18.58 -12.61 10.17
C LYS A 61 17.75 -11.34 10.41
N ILE A 62 16.53 -11.27 9.88
CA ILE A 62 15.72 -10.05 9.89
C ILE A 62 14.77 -10.00 11.09
N ALA A 63 14.14 -11.12 11.44
CA ALA A 63 13.08 -11.21 12.43
C ALA A 63 13.47 -11.96 13.72
N GLY A 64 14.59 -12.69 13.74
CA GLY A 64 15.01 -13.49 14.91
C GLY A 64 15.27 -12.67 16.19
N GLY A 65 15.49 -11.36 16.06
CA GLY A 65 15.58 -10.44 17.21
C GLY A 65 14.23 -10.05 17.83
N CYS A 66 13.10 -10.35 17.18
CA CYS A 66 11.77 -9.93 17.64
C CYS A 66 10.75 -11.07 17.78
N CYS A 67 10.97 -12.21 17.13
CA CYS A 67 10.13 -13.40 17.24
C CYS A 67 10.97 -14.68 17.13
N GLU A 68 10.44 -15.79 17.63
CA GLU A 68 11.03 -17.10 17.39
C GLU A 68 10.78 -17.51 15.93
N VAL A 69 11.83 -17.92 15.23
CA VAL A 69 11.72 -18.37 13.84
C VAL A 69 11.76 -19.88 13.82
N GLN A 70 10.77 -20.52 13.21
CA GLN A 70 10.69 -21.97 13.10
C GLN A 70 10.44 -22.40 11.66
N MET A 71 11.10 -23.49 11.26
CA MET A 71 10.96 -24.07 9.94
C MET A 71 9.89 -25.16 9.95
N PHE A 72 8.90 -25.08 9.06
CA PHE A 72 8.02 -26.21 8.77
C PHE A 72 8.57 -27.06 7.62
N ASP A 73 8.30 -28.35 7.68
CA ASP A 73 8.70 -29.35 6.69
C ASP A 73 7.69 -30.51 6.64
N ARG A 74 8.12 -31.67 6.11
CA ARG A 74 7.26 -32.87 6.02
C ARG A 74 6.99 -33.53 7.38
N GLU A 75 7.90 -33.38 8.34
CA GLU A 75 7.81 -33.93 9.69
C GLU A 75 7.14 -32.94 10.65
N HIS A 76 7.38 -31.65 10.44
CA HIS A 76 6.87 -30.53 11.21
C HIS A 76 5.91 -29.69 10.37
N SER A 77 4.66 -30.12 10.26
CA SER A 77 3.65 -29.36 9.50
C SER A 77 3.42 -27.95 10.07
N LEU A 78 3.07 -26.98 9.21
CA LEU A 78 2.75 -25.60 9.62
C LEU A 78 1.66 -25.55 10.70
N SER A 79 0.57 -26.32 10.55
CA SER A 79 -0.49 -26.39 11.58
C SER A 79 0.01 -26.97 12.91
N GLY A 80 0.94 -27.92 12.87
CA GLY A 80 1.62 -28.45 14.05
C GLY A 80 2.41 -27.37 14.79
N LEU A 81 3.18 -26.56 14.06
CA LEU A 81 3.92 -25.44 14.65
C LEU A 81 3.01 -24.33 15.18
N ILE A 82 1.92 -24.00 14.47
CA ILE A 82 0.90 -23.07 14.97
C ILE A 82 0.32 -23.59 16.30
N ASN A 83 -0.09 -24.86 16.37
CA ASN A 83 -0.61 -25.45 17.60
C ASN A 83 0.43 -25.46 18.73
N ALA A 84 1.71 -25.67 18.44
CA ALA A 84 2.78 -25.59 19.42
C ALA A 84 2.92 -24.15 19.98
N ALA A 85 2.94 -23.13 19.12
CA ALA A 85 2.97 -21.73 19.52
C ALA A 85 1.73 -21.31 20.35
N LEU A 86 0.54 -21.77 19.98
CA LEU A 86 -0.70 -21.53 20.73
C LEU A 86 -0.66 -22.19 22.12
N LYS A 87 -0.13 -23.41 22.20
CA LYS A 87 0.03 -24.11 23.48
C LYS A 87 1.05 -23.42 24.38
N GLU A 88 2.18 -22.99 23.83
CA GLU A 88 3.22 -22.27 24.56
C GLU A 88 2.71 -20.92 25.09
N SER A 89 1.95 -20.17 24.27
CA SER A 89 1.34 -18.91 24.69
C SER A 89 0.16 -19.07 25.65
N GLY A 90 -0.38 -20.27 25.82
CA GLY A 90 -1.62 -20.50 26.58
C GLY A 90 -2.85 -19.83 25.96
N ALA A 91 -2.86 -19.62 24.64
CA ALA A 91 -3.90 -18.85 23.97
C ALA A 91 -5.24 -19.61 23.85
N GLU A 92 -6.31 -19.02 24.39
CA GLU A 92 -7.68 -19.55 24.27
C GLU A 92 -8.50 -18.80 23.22
N LYS A 93 -8.25 -17.50 23.05
CA LYS A 93 -8.93 -16.66 22.06
C LYS A 93 -7.97 -16.33 20.93
N LEU A 94 -8.04 -17.15 19.88
CA LEU A 94 -7.24 -16.99 18.66
C LEU A 94 -8.02 -16.16 17.65
N ALA A 95 -7.46 -15.01 17.31
CA ALA A 95 -7.96 -14.17 16.24
C ALA A 95 -7.30 -14.50 14.89
N ALA A 96 -7.95 -14.15 13.79
CA ALA A 96 -7.42 -14.29 12.44
C ALA A 96 -7.97 -13.20 11.51
N GLU A 97 -7.35 -13.07 10.33
CA GLU A 97 -7.61 -11.98 9.38
C GLU A 97 -8.80 -12.30 8.48
N ASP A 98 -10.02 -12.08 8.99
CA ASP A 98 -11.30 -12.38 8.31
C ASP A 98 -11.50 -11.61 6.99
N GLU A 99 -10.88 -10.44 6.84
CA GLU A 99 -10.90 -9.66 5.58
C GLU A 99 -9.83 -10.10 4.56
N LYS A 100 -8.91 -11.00 4.94
CA LYS A 100 -7.79 -11.46 4.08
C LYS A 100 -7.84 -12.95 3.77
N LEU A 101 -8.33 -13.75 4.71
CA LEU A 101 -8.54 -15.18 4.51
C LEU A 101 -9.80 -15.42 3.69
N SER A 102 -9.69 -16.25 2.65
CA SER A 102 -10.88 -16.78 2.00
C SER A 102 -11.67 -17.65 2.98
N HIS A 103 -12.99 -17.74 2.79
CA HIS A 103 -13.86 -18.59 3.61
C HIS A 103 -13.34 -20.04 3.70
N ALA A 104 -12.83 -20.58 2.58
CA ALA A 104 -12.26 -21.92 2.55
C ALA A 104 -11.00 -22.06 3.42
N ARG A 105 -10.09 -21.07 3.41
CA ARG A 105 -8.89 -21.09 4.27
C ARG A 105 -9.25 -20.91 5.73
N TRP A 106 -10.21 -20.03 6.05
CA TRP A 106 -10.74 -19.86 7.40
C TRP A 106 -11.25 -21.19 7.97
N ALA A 107 -12.17 -21.85 7.25
CA ALA A 107 -12.73 -23.13 7.67
C ALA A 107 -11.66 -24.23 7.78
N ALA A 108 -10.65 -24.21 6.90
CA ALA A 108 -9.53 -25.14 6.98
C ALA A 108 -8.70 -24.93 8.25
N TYR A 109 -8.37 -23.68 8.62
CA TYR A 109 -7.66 -23.40 9.86
C TYR A 109 -8.47 -23.77 11.09
N GLU A 110 -9.77 -23.48 11.14
CA GLU A 110 -10.62 -23.89 12.28
C GLU A 110 -10.60 -25.42 12.47
N LYS A 111 -10.70 -26.17 11.35
CA LYS A 111 -10.63 -27.63 11.37
C LYS A 111 -9.25 -28.14 11.80
N LEU A 112 -8.17 -27.59 11.25
CA LEU A 112 -6.78 -28.03 11.51
C LEU A 112 -6.31 -27.68 12.92
N LEU A 113 -6.77 -26.56 13.47
CA LEU A 113 -6.42 -26.09 14.81
C LEU A 113 -7.40 -26.60 15.86
N GLY A 114 -8.57 -27.12 15.45
CA GLY A 114 -9.61 -27.65 16.34
C GLY A 114 -10.29 -26.57 17.18
N ARG A 115 -10.36 -25.34 16.67
CA ARG A 115 -10.73 -24.13 17.44
C ARG A 115 -11.46 -23.14 16.55
N THR A 116 -12.43 -22.42 17.11
CA THR A 116 -13.06 -21.28 16.44
C THR A 116 -12.10 -20.11 16.37
N LEU A 117 -12.06 -19.44 15.21
CA LEU A 117 -11.30 -18.22 15.00
C LEU A 117 -12.17 -16.99 15.28
N LEU A 118 -11.57 -15.93 15.81
CA LEU A 118 -12.22 -14.64 16.03
C LEU A 118 -11.79 -13.63 14.95
N PRO A 119 -12.70 -12.81 14.40
CA PRO A 119 -12.35 -11.82 13.39
C PRO A 119 -11.44 -10.72 13.97
N ALA A 120 -10.41 -10.34 13.22
CA ALA A 120 -9.44 -9.31 13.61
C ALA A 120 -8.90 -8.47 12.43
N GLY A 121 -9.54 -8.49 11.26
CA GLY A 121 -9.22 -7.62 10.12
C GLY A 121 -9.26 -6.14 10.51
N GLY A 122 -10.34 -5.72 11.18
CA GLY A 122 -10.47 -4.35 11.69
C GLY A 122 -9.40 -3.94 12.71
N LEU A 123 -8.90 -4.88 13.54
CA LEU A 123 -7.78 -4.63 14.46
C LEU A 123 -6.51 -4.32 13.67
N MET A 124 -6.15 -5.14 12.67
CA MET A 124 -4.97 -4.90 11.85
C MET A 124 -5.08 -3.61 11.03
N MET A 125 -6.25 -3.34 10.45
CA MET A 125 -6.52 -2.09 9.74
C MET A 125 -6.31 -0.87 10.65
N SER A 126 -6.83 -0.91 11.88
CA SER A 126 -6.69 0.20 12.84
C SER A 126 -5.24 0.46 13.25
N LEU A 127 -4.44 -0.60 13.43
CA LEU A 127 -3.02 -0.50 13.76
C LEU A 127 -2.21 0.15 12.63
N ARG A 128 -2.55 -0.19 11.38
CA ARG A 128 -1.88 0.29 10.16
C ARG A 128 -2.38 1.65 9.68
N ALA A 129 -3.55 2.10 10.13
CA ALA A 129 -4.10 3.40 9.78
C ALA A 129 -3.21 4.55 10.29
N SER A 130 -2.65 4.42 11.50
CA SER A 130 -1.74 5.41 12.09
C SER A 130 -0.29 4.96 11.99
N LYS A 131 0.49 5.65 11.15
CA LYS A 131 1.89 5.33 10.91
C LYS A 131 2.77 5.80 12.07
N SER A 132 3.75 4.99 12.42
CA SER A 132 4.89 5.40 13.25
C SER A 132 5.87 6.25 12.45
N ALA A 133 6.78 6.93 13.15
CA ALA A 133 7.79 7.78 12.50
C ALA A 133 8.60 7.00 11.45
N SER A 134 9.02 5.77 11.75
CA SER A 134 9.77 4.93 10.81
C SER A 134 8.96 4.50 9.58
N GLU A 135 7.65 4.28 9.73
CA GLU A 135 6.76 4.00 8.59
C GLU A 135 6.61 5.24 7.71
N ILE A 136 6.46 6.43 8.31
CA ILE A 136 6.43 7.71 7.58
C ILE A 136 7.74 7.92 6.82
N GLU A 137 8.89 7.65 7.43
CA GLU A 137 10.19 7.76 6.76
C GLU A 137 10.31 6.82 5.55
N SER A 138 9.79 5.59 5.62
CA SER A 138 9.71 4.69 4.47
C SER A 138 8.83 5.24 3.36
N MET A 139 7.65 5.79 3.69
CA MET A 139 6.77 6.44 2.72
C MET A 139 7.41 7.68 2.07
N ILE A 140 8.13 8.50 2.85
CA ILE A 140 8.89 9.64 2.33
C ILE A 140 9.97 9.15 1.35
N ARG A 141 10.72 8.09 1.69
CA ARG A 141 11.72 7.54 0.77
C ARG A 141 11.10 7.05 -0.53
N ALA A 142 9.98 6.32 -0.46
CA ALA A 142 9.24 5.90 -1.66
C ALA A 142 8.85 7.11 -2.52
N GLN A 143 8.32 8.17 -1.92
CA GLN A 143 7.94 9.39 -2.63
C GLN A 143 9.13 10.08 -3.29
N ARG A 144 10.28 10.17 -2.59
CA ARG A 144 11.51 10.75 -3.14
C ARG A 144 12.05 9.98 -4.34
N ILE A 145 11.82 8.67 -4.40
CA ILE A 145 12.16 7.84 -5.57
C ILE A 145 11.26 8.21 -6.76
N SER A 146 9.95 8.31 -6.53
CA SER A 146 8.98 8.69 -7.57
C SER A 146 9.24 10.11 -8.11
N GLU A 147 9.58 11.07 -7.24
CA GLU A 147 9.93 12.43 -7.65
C GLU A 147 11.17 12.48 -8.55
N LYS A 148 12.23 11.75 -8.21
CA LYS A 148 13.43 11.66 -9.05
C LYS A 148 13.12 11.01 -10.40
N ALA A 149 12.31 9.97 -10.42
CA ALA A 149 11.89 9.33 -11.68
C ALA A 149 11.09 10.29 -12.55
N LEU A 150 10.20 11.10 -11.97
CA LEU A 150 9.49 12.15 -12.67
C LEU A 150 10.45 13.17 -13.30
N GLU A 151 11.40 13.67 -12.53
CA GLU A 151 12.37 14.67 -12.99
C GLU A 151 13.10 14.19 -14.25
N GLU A 152 13.62 12.95 -14.26
CA GLU A 152 14.27 12.38 -15.44
C GLU A 152 13.31 12.23 -16.63
N VAL A 153 12.09 11.75 -16.37
CA VAL A 153 11.09 11.52 -17.42
C VAL A 153 10.63 12.83 -18.07
N LEU A 154 10.50 13.91 -17.30
CA LEU A 154 10.18 15.23 -17.84
C LEU A 154 11.23 15.75 -18.84
N HIS A 155 12.49 15.31 -18.75
CA HIS A 155 13.54 15.69 -19.69
C HIS A 155 13.52 14.91 -21.01
N ILE A 156 12.83 13.76 -21.07
CA ILE A 156 12.82 12.89 -22.25
C ILE A 156 11.48 12.87 -22.98
N ILE A 157 10.36 13.17 -22.30
CA ILE A 157 9.03 13.23 -22.92
C ILE A 157 9.05 14.18 -24.12
N LYS A 158 8.61 13.69 -25.26
CA LYS A 158 8.52 14.45 -26.51
C LYS A 158 7.48 13.86 -27.47
N PRO A 159 7.00 14.64 -28.44
CA PRO A 159 6.16 14.11 -29.51
C PRO A 159 6.83 12.93 -30.21
N GLY A 160 6.03 11.91 -30.54
CA GLY A 160 6.50 10.69 -31.21
C GLY A 160 6.74 9.50 -30.27
N MET A 161 6.91 9.72 -28.95
CA MET A 161 6.87 8.64 -27.98
C MET A 161 5.44 8.13 -27.76
N THR A 162 5.30 6.88 -27.36
CA THR A 162 4.03 6.26 -26.94
C THR A 162 3.83 6.36 -25.44
N GLU A 163 2.59 6.23 -24.98
CA GLU A 163 2.23 6.12 -23.57
C GLU A 163 3.05 5.02 -22.86
N LYS A 164 3.18 3.84 -23.47
CA LYS A 164 3.98 2.72 -22.94
C LYS A 164 5.48 3.01 -22.85
N GLU A 165 6.05 3.74 -23.82
CA GLU A 165 7.47 4.11 -23.75
C GLU A 165 7.74 5.02 -22.56
N VAL A 166 6.88 6.02 -22.31
CA VAL A 166 7.01 6.89 -21.13
C VAL A 166 6.80 6.11 -19.83
N MET A 167 5.81 5.21 -19.79
CA MET A 167 5.60 4.31 -18.64
C MET A 167 6.83 3.44 -18.37
N ALA A 168 7.45 2.88 -19.40
CA ALA A 168 8.64 2.04 -19.26
C ALA A 168 9.82 2.83 -18.68
N GLU A 169 10.00 4.08 -19.11
CA GLU A 169 11.02 4.97 -18.56
C GLU A 169 10.76 5.29 -17.07
N LEU A 170 9.51 5.60 -16.68
CA LEU A 170 9.16 5.80 -15.27
C LEU A 170 9.54 4.58 -14.41
N VAL A 171 9.14 3.38 -14.83
CA VAL A 171 9.46 2.13 -14.12
C VAL A 171 10.97 1.93 -14.05
N TYR A 172 11.68 2.13 -15.16
CA TYR A 172 13.14 2.01 -15.21
C TYR A 172 13.81 2.97 -14.22
N TYR A 173 13.44 4.25 -14.21
CA TYR A 173 14.04 5.23 -13.29
C TYR A 173 13.69 4.97 -11.83
N MET A 174 12.45 4.56 -11.52
CA MET A 174 12.08 4.18 -10.16
C MET A 174 12.94 3.01 -9.64
N LEU A 175 13.11 1.96 -10.45
CA LEU A 175 13.98 0.83 -10.09
C LEU A 175 15.44 1.27 -9.97
N LYS A 176 15.94 2.08 -10.91
CA LYS A 176 17.30 2.62 -10.90
C LYS A 176 17.59 3.46 -9.66
N PHE A 177 16.60 4.17 -9.14
CA PHE A 177 16.71 4.99 -7.93
C PHE A 177 16.41 4.23 -6.63
N GLY A 178 16.20 2.91 -6.72
CA GLY A 178 16.16 2.01 -5.56
C GLY A 178 14.77 1.60 -5.11
N SER A 179 13.75 1.70 -5.98
CA SER A 179 12.43 1.14 -5.68
C SER A 179 12.48 -0.38 -5.57
N GLU A 180 11.76 -0.96 -4.60
CA GLU A 180 11.54 -2.42 -4.50
C GLU A 180 10.59 -2.93 -5.62
N GLY A 181 9.86 -2.04 -6.27
CA GLY A 181 8.89 -2.34 -7.32
C GLY A 181 7.96 -1.16 -7.59
N ASN A 182 6.89 -1.37 -8.34
CA ASN A 182 5.83 -0.38 -8.47
C ASN A 182 4.81 -0.58 -7.35
N SER A 183 4.27 0.49 -6.76
CA SER A 183 3.19 0.37 -5.77
C SER A 183 1.87 -0.07 -6.41
N PHE A 184 1.66 0.28 -7.69
CA PHE A 184 0.56 -0.15 -8.56
C PHE A 184 1.01 -0.06 -10.03
N ASP A 185 0.20 -0.57 -10.96
CA ASP A 185 0.49 -0.46 -12.39
C ASP A 185 0.45 1.02 -12.84
N PRO A 186 1.58 1.61 -13.27
CA PRO A 186 1.61 3.03 -13.60
C PRO A 186 0.65 3.39 -14.73
N ILE A 187 -0.08 4.49 -14.57
CA ILE A 187 -0.91 5.10 -15.60
C ILE A 187 -0.09 6.19 -16.27
N VAL A 188 -0.08 6.16 -17.60
CA VAL A 188 0.47 7.19 -18.46
C VAL A 188 -0.46 7.28 -19.65
N VAL A 189 -1.15 8.42 -19.79
CA VAL A 189 -2.10 8.65 -20.88
C VAL A 189 -1.91 10.01 -21.50
N THR A 190 -2.10 10.11 -22.81
CA THR A 190 -1.86 11.34 -23.59
C THR A 190 -3.08 11.83 -24.36
N GLY A 191 -3.15 13.13 -24.60
CA GLY A 191 -4.20 13.78 -25.40
C GLY A 191 -5.59 13.47 -24.84
N LYS A 192 -6.52 13.02 -25.69
CA LYS A 192 -7.88 12.67 -25.27
C LYS A 192 -7.95 11.59 -24.18
N ASN A 193 -6.94 10.72 -24.07
CA ASN A 193 -6.93 9.63 -23.10
C ASN A 193 -6.76 10.15 -21.67
N THR A 194 -6.25 11.38 -21.50
CA THR A 194 -6.17 12.05 -20.18
C THR A 194 -7.54 12.32 -19.54
N SER A 195 -8.64 12.17 -20.30
CA SER A 195 -10.00 12.21 -19.77
C SER A 195 -10.44 10.92 -19.07
N MET A 196 -9.62 9.85 -19.09
CA MET A 196 -9.89 8.57 -18.44
C MET A 196 -9.12 8.48 -17.11
N PRO A 197 -9.78 8.57 -15.93
CA PRO A 197 -9.10 8.54 -14.63
C PRO A 197 -8.30 7.25 -14.37
N HIS A 198 -8.73 6.12 -14.95
CA HIS A 198 -8.05 4.82 -14.86
C HIS A 198 -7.62 4.32 -16.25
N GLY A 199 -7.11 5.22 -17.08
CA GLY A 199 -6.61 4.87 -18.40
C GLY A 199 -5.45 3.87 -18.33
N VAL A 200 -5.43 2.88 -19.22
CA VAL A 200 -4.33 1.92 -19.31
C VAL A 200 -3.36 2.37 -20.41
N PRO A 201 -2.05 2.51 -20.15
CA PRO A 201 -1.08 2.94 -21.16
C PRO A 201 -1.11 2.06 -22.41
N GLY A 202 -1.28 2.70 -23.57
CA GLY A 202 -1.35 2.02 -24.86
C GLY A 202 -0.20 2.39 -25.81
N ASP A 203 -0.44 2.13 -27.09
CA ASP A 203 0.48 2.53 -28.18
C ASP A 203 0.10 3.92 -28.74
N THR A 204 -0.68 4.70 -27.99
CA THR A 204 -1.07 6.07 -28.38
C THR A 204 0.17 6.94 -28.40
N VAL A 205 0.43 7.57 -29.55
CA VAL A 205 1.58 8.45 -29.77
C VAL A 205 1.28 9.85 -29.23
N ILE A 206 2.19 10.37 -28.42
CA ILE A 206 2.22 11.73 -27.88
C ILE A 206 2.38 12.74 -29.01
N ARG A 207 1.56 13.79 -28.99
CA ARG A 207 1.56 14.88 -29.96
C ARG A 207 1.96 16.21 -29.32
N ASP A 208 2.43 17.14 -30.14
CA ASP A 208 2.56 18.53 -29.71
C ASP A 208 1.17 19.10 -29.34
N GLY A 209 1.08 19.76 -28.20
CA GLY A 209 -0.17 20.27 -27.62
C GLY A 209 -0.94 19.28 -26.75
N ASP A 210 -0.47 18.03 -26.58
CA ASP A 210 -1.12 17.07 -25.69
C ASP A 210 -0.90 17.42 -24.22
N PHE A 211 -1.92 17.18 -23.39
CA PHE A 211 -1.66 16.81 -22.00
C PHE A 211 -1.16 15.37 -21.93
N ILE A 212 -0.26 15.12 -20.98
CA ILE A 212 0.09 13.79 -20.51
C ILE A 212 -0.16 13.73 -19.01
N THR A 213 -0.99 12.78 -18.58
CA THR A 213 -1.25 12.48 -17.16
C THR A 213 -0.50 11.21 -16.80
N MET A 214 0.33 11.30 -15.77
CA MET A 214 1.12 10.21 -15.22
C MET A 214 0.71 9.97 -13.78
N ASP A 215 0.24 8.77 -13.46
CA ASP A 215 -0.10 8.32 -12.11
C ASP A 215 0.74 7.11 -11.75
N PHE A 216 1.61 7.23 -10.75
CA PHE A 216 2.59 6.20 -10.47
C PHE A 216 3.13 6.31 -9.04
N GLY A 217 3.73 5.23 -8.58
CA GLY A 217 4.37 5.20 -7.28
C GLY A 217 5.39 4.08 -7.15
N SER A 218 6.20 4.21 -6.11
CA SER A 218 7.36 3.38 -5.79
C SER A 218 7.14 2.65 -4.46
N LEU A 219 7.97 1.65 -4.21
CA LEU A 219 8.01 0.91 -2.95
C LEU A 219 9.36 1.13 -2.26
N SER A 220 9.32 1.43 -0.95
CA SER A 220 10.50 1.47 -0.09
C SER A 220 10.19 0.83 1.25
N ASP A 221 10.94 -0.21 1.62
CA ASP A 221 10.66 -1.05 2.79
C ASP A 221 9.21 -1.58 2.82
N GLY A 222 8.64 -1.83 1.64
CA GLY A 222 7.26 -2.28 1.45
C GLY A 222 6.20 -1.18 1.54
N TYR A 223 6.58 0.07 1.81
CA TYR A 223 5.64 1.19 1.84
C TYR A 223 5.56 1.87 0.47
N CYS A 224 4.34 2.18 0.08
CA CYS A 224 3.97 2.80 -1.18
C CYS A 224 4.13 4.33 -1.12
N SER A 225 4.56 4.91 -2.24
CA SER A 225 4.16 6.24 -2.67
C SER A 225 3.04 6.16 -3.71
N ASP A 226 2.41 7.30 -3.96
CA ASP A 226 1.36 7.48 -4.95
C ASP A 226 1.34 8.95 -5.37
N MET A 227 1.64 9.22 -6.64
CA MET A 227 1.71 10.57 -7.17
C MET A 227 1.18 10.64 -8.60
N THR A 228 0.25 11.57 -8.81
CA THR A 228 -0.20 11.96 -10.14
C THR A 228 0.32 13.33 -10.55
N ARG A 229 0.80 13.47 -11.79
CA ARG A 229 1.12 14.76 -12.42
C ARG A 229 0.64 14.81 -13.86
N THR A 230 0.08 15.96 -14.24
CA THR A 230 -0.26 16.27 -15.64
C THR A 230 0.66 17.38 -16.15
N VAL A 231 1.26 17.19 -17.33
CA VAL A 231 2.05 18.23 -18.01
C VAL A 231 1.59 18.41 -19.46
N ALA A 232 1.88 19.57 -20.05
CA ALA A 232 1.61 19.84 -21.46
C ALA A 232 2.89 19.66 -22.28
N VAL A 233 2.76 19.04 -23.46
CA VAL A 233 3.87 18.87 -24.40
C VAL A 233 3.86 20.03 -25.39
N GLY A 234 4.89 20.86 -25.36
CA GLY A 234 5.01 22.03 -26.23
C GLY A 234 4.19 23.24 -25.74
N HIS A 235 2.87 23.20 -25.91
CA HIS A 235 1.97 24.30 -25.54
C HIS A 235 0.68 23.80 -24.88
N ALA A 236 0.02 24.69 -24.13
CA ALA A 236 -1.29 24.43 -23.52
C ALA A 236 -2.32 25.42 -24.05
N THR A 237 -3.51 24.92 -24.40
CA THR A 237 -4.65 25.76 -24.77
C THR A 237 -5.19 26.52 -23.55
N GLU A 238 -6.01 27.55 -23.77
CA GLU A 238 -6.64 28.29 -22.66
C GLU A 238 -7.60 27.41 -21.84
N GLU A 239 -8.32 26.48 -22.49
CA GLU A 239 -9.16 25.51 -21.79
C GLU A 239 -8.32 24.57 -20.92
N MET A 240 -7.21 24.04 -21.44
CA MET A 240 -6.28 23.20 -20.69
C MET A 240 -5.75 23.91 -19.43
N LYS A 241 -5.33 25.18 -19.57
CA LYS A 241 -4.88 25.99 -18.43
C LYS A 241 -6.00 26.17 -17.42
N THR A 242 -7.21 26.49 -17.89
CA THR A 242 -8.39 26.70 -17.01
C THR A 242 -8.69 25.45 -16.19
N VAL A 243 -8.74 24.28 -16.83
CA VAL A 243 -8.95 23.00 -16.13
C VAL A 243 -7.81 22.71 -15.16
N TYR A 244 -6.56 22.86 -15.58
CA TYR A 244 -5.39 22.59 -14.74
C TYR A 244 -5.38 23.46 -13.48
N TYR A 245 -5.58 24.78 -13.62
CA TYR A 245 -5.57 25.68 -12.48
C TYR A 245 -6.79 25.49 -11.56
N THR A 246 -7.95 25.09 -12.11
CA THR A 246 -9.11 24.69 -11.30
C THR A 246 -8.78 23.49 -10.41
N VAL A 247 -8.15 22.45 -10.99
CA VAL A 247 -7.72 21.26 -10.23
C VAL A 247 -6.64 21.60 -9.20
N LEU A 248 -5.68 22.47 -9.54
CA LEU A 248 -4.66 22.93 -8.60
C LEU A 248 -5.29 23.70 -7.42
N GLU A 249 -6.23 24.60 -7.67
CA GLU A 249 -6.95 25.33 -6.61
C GLU A 249 -7.73 24.36 -5.71
N ALA A 250 -8.43 23.38 -6.30
CA ALA A 250 -9.16 22.35 -5.56
C ALA A 250 -8.22 21.49 -4.70
N GLN A 251 -7.07 21.08 -5.24
CA GLN A 251 -6.04 20.33 -4.49
C GLN A 251 -5.55 21.13 -3.28
N LEU A 252 -5.20 22.40 -3.48
CA LEU A 252 -4.72 23.29 -2.41
C LEU A 252 -5.80 23.53 -1.34
N ALA A 253 -7.07 23.67 -1.74
CA ALA A 253 -8.19 23.79 -0.81
C ALA A 253 -8.35 22.54 0.07
N GLY A 254 -8.27 21.34 -0.53
CA GLY A 254 -8.28 20.09 0.22
C GLY A 254 -7.10 19.95 1.18
N ILE A 255 -5.88 20.28 0.73
CA ILE A 255 -4.68 20.29 1.59
C ILE A 255 -4.87 21.26 2.78
N ALA A 256 -5.39 22.46 2.54
CA ALA A 256 -5.62 23.45 3.59
C ALA A 256 -6.69 23.00 4.61
N ALA A 257 -7.68 22.20 4.17
CA ALA A 257 -8.70 21.64 5.05
C ALA A 257 -8.19 20.45 5.90
N ALA A 258 -7.11 19.78 5.46
CA ALA A 258 -6.60 18.58 6.10
C ALA A 258 -5.92 18.88 7.45
N ARG A 259 -6.50 18.36 8.54
CA ARG A 259 -5.91 18.37 9.88
C ARG A 259 -6.52 17.28 10.76
N SER A 260 -5.87 16.99 11.89
CA SER A 260 -6.38 16.03 12.88
C SER A 260 -7.81 16.35 13.32
N GLY A 261 -8.65 15.32 13.43
CA GLY A 261 -10.04 15.42 13.86
C GLY A 261 -11.04 15.81 12.76
N ILE A 262 -10.60 16.06 11.53
CA ILE A 262 -11.49 16.38 10.41
C ILE A 262 -11.86 15.10 9.64
N PRO A 263 -13.16 14.82 9.41
CA PRO A 263 -13.58 13.69 8.59
C PRO A 263 -13.21 13.93 7.12
N GLY A 264 -12.83 12.87 6.42
CA GLY A 264 -12.43 12.93 4.99
C GLY A 264 -13.49 13.57 4.08
N LYS A 265 -14.78 13.45 4.42
CA LYS A 265 -15.87 14.12 3.70
C LYS A 265 -15.71 15.64 3.64
N LEU A 266 -15.22 16.29 4.71
CA LEU A 266 -15.03 17.74 4.71
C LEU A 266 -13.80 18.17 3.90
N ILE A 267 -12.79 17.31 3.81
CA ILE A 267 -11.63 17.52 2.95
C ILE A 267 -12.04 17.39 1.47
N ASP A 268 -12.79 16.34 1.13
CA ASP A 268 -13.36 16.14 -0.20
C ASP A 268 -14.26 17.31 -0.59
N GLN A 269 -15.15 17.75 0.31
CA GLN A 269 -16.05 18.88 0.06
C GLN A 269 -15.28 20.16 -0.27
N ALA A 270 -14.20 20.47 0.45
CA ALA A 270 -13.41 21.68 0.22
C ALA A 270 -12.83 21.74 -1.20
N ALA A 271 -12.38 20.61 -1.74
CA ALA A 271 -11.91 20.52 -3.12
C ALA A 271 -13.07 20.49 -4.13
N ARG A 272 -14.12 19.72 -3.83
CA ARG A 272 -15.29 19.55 -4.69
C ARG A 272 -16.03 20.86 -4.92
N ASP A 273 -16.16 21.70 -3.90
CA ASP A 273 -16.79 23.03 -3.99
C ASP A 273 -16.09 23.94 -5.00
N VAL A 274 -14.75 23.89 -5.08
CA VAL A 274 -13.96 24.66 -6.05
C VAL A 274 -14.28 24.21 -7.47
N ILE A 275 -14.28 22.89 -7.71
CA ILE A 275 -14.56 22.29 -9.01
C ILE A 275 -16.01 22.57 -9.45
N GLU A 276 -16.97 22.42 -8.54
CA GLU A 276 -18.40 22.69 -8.79
C GLU A 276 -18.63 24.16 -9.13
N LYS A 277 -18.04 25.09 -8.37
CA LYS A 277 -18.15 26.53 -8.61
C LYS A 277 -17.53 26.96 -9.94
N ALA A 278 -16.48 26.28 -10.39
CA ALA A 278 -15.88 26.50 -11.70
C ALA A 278 -16.72 25.90 -12.86
N GLY A 279 -17.82 25.20 -12.57
CA GLY A 279 -18.71 24.61 -13.57
C GLY A 279 -18.33 23.18 -13.99
N TYR A 280 -17.32 22.58 -13.36
CA TYR A 280 -16.80 21.26 -13.74
C TYR A 280 -17.29 20.12 -12.81
N GLY A 281 -18.24 20.38 -11.90
CA GLY A 281 -18.70 19.40 -10.90
C GLY A 281 -19.12 18.04 -11.47
N ALA A 282 -19.80 18.04 -12.62
CA ALA A 282 -20.25 16.81 -13.29
C ALA A 282 -19.09 15.91 -13.80
N TYR A 283 -17.87 16.44 -13.87
CA TYR A 283 -16.69 15.73 -14.35
C TYR A 283 -15.81 15.16 -13.22
N PHE A 284 -16.12 15.46 -11.95
CA PHE A 284 -15.38 14.95 -10.79
C PHE A 284 -16.12 13.78 -10.10
N GLY A 285 -15.96 12.59 -10.68
CA GLY A 285 -16.76 11.41 -10.33
C GLY A 285 -16.23 10.50 -9.23
N HIS A 286 -15.02 10.74 -8.69
CA HIS A 286 -14.40 9.91 -7.67
C HIS A 286 -14.16 10.68 -6.36
N GLY A 287 -13.71 9.97 -5.32
CA GLY A 287 -13.32 10.59 -4.05
C GLY A 287 -12.02 11.39 -4.19
N PHE A 288 -11.82 12.37 -3.29
CA PHE A 288 -10.64 13.23 -3.28
C PHE A 288 -9.32 12.50 -2.95
N GLY A 289 -9.36 11.37 -2.23
CA GLY A 289 -8.18 10.58 -1.93
C GLY A 289 -8.49 9.35 -1.08
N HIS A 290 -7.45 8.58 -0.76
CA HIS A 290 -7.52 7.36 0.05
C HIS A 290 -6.32 7.23 1.00
N SER A 291 -6.35 6.19 1.83
CA SER A 291 -5.20 5.84 2.68
C SER A 291 -4.08 5.22 1.84
N LEU A 292 -2.84 5.39 2.30
CA LEU A 292 -1.63 4.82 1.70
C LEU A 292 -0.76 4.20 2.79
N GLY A 293 -0.02 3.13 2.48
CA GLY A 293 0.90 2.50 3.43
C GLY A 293 1.61 1.30 2.80
N LEU A 294 1.45 0.11 3.37
CA LEU A 294 1.87 -1.15 2.73
C LEU A 294 0.96 -1.57 1.56
N ASP A 295 -0.20 -0.93 1.47
CA ASP A 295 -1.16 -1.00 0.37
C ASP A 295 -1.19 0.38 -0.29
#